data_AF-I1KTR3-F1
#
_entry.id   AF-I1KTR3-F1
#
_cell.length_a   1.000
_cell.length_b   1.000
_cell.length_c   1.000
_cell.angle_alpha   90.00
_cell.angle_beta   90.00
_cell.angle_gamma   90.00
#
_symmetry.space_group_name_H-M   'P 1'
#
loop_
_entity.id
_entity.type
_entity.pdbx_description
1 polymer ?
#
loop_
_entity_poly.entity_id
_entity_poly.type
_entity_poly.pdbx_seq_one_letter_code
_entity_poly.pdbx_strand_id
1 'polypeptide(L)'
;MYAAIFNVGWAATQVSHMSMVSCITLNSTSRVALASCRNAFTMVANLSLYAVALIVFSVINGKTHDDVENQYRWIAYLSIFIGCCFVGVFHLATKEPRLKVGVHGMVHARISWDYWFKRILYYQVALVYVLTRLVLNVSQAYLAFFVINDLQMAQSAKALVPALIYICSFVVSIALQEIAWTGRMLKAYYSAGCILWIFCGAVILLLTTNMSYVMYIVSVFIGIANALMMVTGVSMQNFLIGENLNGCAFVVGSLSFLDKISCGLALYVLQSNQNLSPQLQATTQFPFSVTRIGLGLVPAFCALVGVVVTCTMDFHNPSKSLTAPLLA
;
A
#
# COMPACT_ATOMS: atom_id res chain seq x y z
N MET A 1 24.93 2.35 2.11
CA MET A 1 24.68 2.15 3.55
C MET A 1 23.38 2.81 4.02
N TYR A 2 23.18 4.13 3.82
CA TYR A 2 21.95 4.84 4.23
C TYR A 2 20.65 4.20 3.72
N ALA A 3 20.56 3.89 2.42
CA ALA A 3 19.38 3.26 1.84
C ALA A 3 19.05 1.89 2.47
N ALA A 4 20.06 1.14 2.90
CA ALA A 4 19.85 -0.15 3.56
C ALA A 4 19.27 0.04 4.96
N ILE A 5 19.85 0.95 5.76
CA ILE A 5 19.35 1.29 7.11
C ILE A 5 17.91 1.78 7.05
N PHE A 6 17.62 2.69 6.11
CA PHE A 6 16.26 3.21 5.90
C PHE A 6 15.27 2.08 5.55
N ASN A 7 15.60 1.22 4.59
CA ASN A 7 14.71 0.12 4.19
C ASN A 7 14.50 -0.92 5.31
N VAL A 8 15.55 -1.21 6.09
CA VAL A 8 15.45 -2.11 7.25
C VAL A 8 14.56 -1.49 8.33
N GLY A 9 14.76 -0.21 8.66
CA GLY A 9 13.94 0.51 9.63
C GLY A 9 12.47 0.61 9.20
N TRP A 10 12.23 0.88 7.92
CA TRP A 10 10.90 0.88 7.31
C TRP A 10 10.22 -0.49 7.45
N ALA A 11 10.93 -1.56 7.08
CA ALA A 11 10.42 -2.93 7.20
C ALA A 11 10.11 -3.30 8.65
N ALA A 12 11.02 -3.00 9.58
CA ALA A 12 10.87 -3.31 11.00
C ALA A 12 9.62 -2.61 11.59
N THR A 13 9.42 -1.33 11.28
CA THR A 13 8.27 -0.55 11.76
C THR A 13 6.97 -1.06 11.14
N GLN A 14 6.95 -1.27 9.82
CA GLN A 14 5.77 -1.73 9.10
C GLN A 14 5.30 -3.10 9.58
N VAL A 15 6.20 -4.08 9.67
CA VAL A 15 5.85 -5.46 10.04
C VAL A 15 5.38 -5.51 11.49
N SER A 16 6.07 -4.81 12.39
CA SER A 16 5.69 -4.75 13.82
C SER A 16 4.33 -4.11 14.03
N HIS A 17 4.04 -3.02 13.33
CA HIS A 17 2.74 -2.35 13.45
C HIS A 17 1.60 -3.20 12.85
N MET A 18 1.83 -3.85 11.71
CA MET A 18 0.81 -4.70 11.08
C MET A 18 0.51 -5.96 11.90
N SER A 19 1.51 -6.58 12.53
CA SER A 19 1.29 -7.70 13.45
C SER A 19 0.56 -7.24 14.71
N MET A 20 0.92 -6.08 15.26
CA MET A 20 0.25 -5.50 16.42
C MET A 20 -1.25 -5.25 16.16
N VAL A 21 -1.63 -4.72 14.99
CA VAL A 21 -3.04 -4.50 14.62
C VAL A 21 -3.86 -5.78 14.67
N SER A 22 -3.30 -6.92 14.24
CA SER A 22 -3.97 -8.22 14.35
C SER A 22 -4.19 -8.65 15.81
N CYS A 23 -3.31 -8.24 16.72
CA CYS A 23 -3.35 -8.63 18.13
C CYS A 23 -4.24 -7.74 19.02
N ILE A 24 -4.60 -6.52 18.56
CA ILE A 24 -5.39 -5.56 19.36
C ILE A 24 -6.85 -6.01 19.53
N THR A 25 -7.43 -6.65 18.50
CA THR A 25 -8.84 -7.08 18.53
C THR A 25 -9.02 -8.41 17.80
N LEU A 26 -9.92 -9.25 18.32
CA LEU A 26 -10.33 -10.50 17.67
C LEU A 26 -11.47 -10.29 16.67
N ASN A 27 -12.19 -9.16 16.76
CA ASN A 27 -13.28 -8.86 15.84
C ASN A 27 -12.73 -8.47 14.46
N SER A 28 -13.11 -9.22 13.44
CA SER A 28 -12.68 -9.01 12.05
C SER A 28 -13.05 -7.62 11.52
N THR A 29 -14.24 -7.10 11.85
CA THR A 29 -14.67 -5.76 11.42
C THR A 29 -13.79 -4.68 12.05
N SER A 30 -13.50 -4.79 13.34
CA SER A 30 -12.61 -3.86 14.03
C SER A 30 -11.17 -3.92 13.49
N ARG A 31 -10.68 -5.10 13.06
CA ARG A 31 -9.38 -5.22 12.37
C ARG A 31 -9.36 -4.48 11.04
N VAL A 32 -10.46 -4.51 10.28
CA VAL A 32 -10.57 -3.73 9.03
C VAL A 32 -10.58 -2.24 9.33
N ALA A 33 -11.34 -1.79 10.33
CA ALA A 33 -11.33 -0.39 10.75
C ALA A 33 -9.93 0.09 11.17
N LEU A 34 -9.19 -0.70 11.94
CA LEU A 34 -7.79 -0.41 12.31
C LEU A 34 -6.86 -0.35 11.08
N ALA A 35 -7.00 -1.29 10.14
CA ALA A 35 -6.23 -1.29 8.90
C ALA A 35 -6.54 -0.05 8.04
N SER A 36 -7.81 0.35 7.99
CA SER A 36 -8.29 1.52 7.25
C SER A 36 -7.80 2.82 7.89
N CYS A 37 -7.86 2.92 9.21
CA CYS A 37 -7.31 4.04 9.98
C CYS A 37 -5.79 4.18 9.74
N ARG A 38 -5.06 3.07 9.80
CA ARG A 38 -3.62 3.05 9.46
C ARG A 38 -3.35 3.57 8.05
N ASN A 39 -4.15 3.17 7.07
CA ASN A 39 -4.02 3.66 5.70
C ASN A 39 -4.32 5.16 5.60
N ALA A 40 -5.39 5.63 6.25
CA ALA A 40 -5.74 7.05 6.30
C ALA A 40 -4.60 7.91 6.86
N PHE A 41 -4.01 7.52 8.00
CA PHE A 41 -2.86 8.24 8.57
C PHE A 41 -1.60 8.17 7.69
N THR A 42 -1.42 7.11 6.89
CA THR A 42 -0.35 7.05 5.89
C THR A 42 -0.57 8.12 4.80
N MET A 43 -1.82 8.35 4.37
CA MET A 43 -2.14 9.41 3.40
C MET A 43 -1.92 10.81 4.00
N VAL A 44 -2.32 11.02 5.26
CA VAL A 44 -2.05 12.27 5.99
C VAL A 44 -0.56 12.54 6.10
N ALA A 45 0.24 11.52 6.43
CA ALA A 45 1.70 11.64 6.49
C ALA A 45 2.29 12.07 5.14
N ASN A 46 1.87 11.43 4.04
CA ASN A 46 2.31 11.82 2.69
C ASN A 46 1.92 13.28 2.38
N LEU A 47 0.67 13.68 2.61
CA LEU A 47 0.22 15.06 2.38
C LEU A 47 0.98 16.08 3.24
N SER A 48 1.28 15.74 4.49
CA SER A 48 2.07 16.60 5.38
C SER A 48 3.49 16.82 4.86
N LEU A 49 4.09 15.82 4.21
CA LEU A 49 5.41 15.96 3.58
C LEU A 49 5.37 16.96 2.40
N TYR A 50 4.31 16.92 1.57
CA TYR A 50 4.11 17.92 0.52
C TYR A 50 3.91 19.32 1.10
N ALA A 51 3.17 19.46 2.20
CA ALA A 51 2.98 20.73 2.88
C ALA A 51 4.30 21.29 3.45
N VAL A 52 5.08 20.44 4.12
CA VAL A 52 6.42 20.81 4.63
C VAL A 52 7.34 21.23 3.47
N ALA A 53 7.37 20.46 2.39
CA ALA A 53 8.17 20.80 1.21
C ALA A 53 7.76 22.15 0.61
N LEU A 54 6.46 22.43 0.49
CA LEU A 54 5.94 23.70 -0.01
C LEU A 54 6.36 24.87 0.88
N ILE A 55 6.25 24.73 2.21
CA ILE A 55 6.68 25.75 3.16
C ILE A 55 8.19 26.02 3.00
N VAL A 56 9.02 24.98 2.97
CA VAL A 56 10.48 25.15 2.84
C VAL A 56 10.84 25.81 1.51
N PHE A 57 10.22 25.40 0.40
CA PHE A 57 10.46 26.02 -0.91
C PHE A 57 9.97 27.47 -1.00
N SER A 58 8.99 27.87 -0.19
CA SER A 58 8.54 29.27 -0.12
C SER A 58 9.47 30.18 0.68
N VAL A 59 10.24 29.62 1.63
CA VAL A 59 11.11 30.36 2.55
C VAL A 59 12.55 30.43 2.02
N ILE A 60 13.06 29.34 1.46
CA ILE A 60 14.44 29.22 0.98
C ILE A 60 14.43 29.31 -0.55
N ASN A 61 15.10 30.31 -1.12
CA ASN A 61 15.24 30.46 -2.56
C ASN A 61 16.27 29.47 -3.12
N GLY A 62 15.87 28.53 -3.97
CA GLY A 62 16.75 27.53 -4.58
C GLY A 62 17.47 28.04 -5.83
N LYS A 63 18.26 29.12 -5.73
CA LYS A 63 18.97 29.70 -6.89
C LYS A 63 20.33 29.03 -7.14
N THR A 64 21.02 28.63 -6.08
CA THR A 64 22.33 27.94 -6.15
C THR A 64 22.17 26.48 -5.76
N HIS A 65 23.10 25.61 -6.21
CA HIS A 65 23.12 24.19 -5.85
C HIS A 65 23.12 23.97 -4.32
N ASP A 66 23.88 24.79 -3.59
CA ASP A 66 23.94 24.74 -2.12
C ASP A 66 22.60 25.09 -1.46
N ASP A 67 21.82 25.99 -2.06
CA ASP A 67 20.48 26.34 -1.57
C ASP A 67 19.51 25.18 -1.75
N VAL A 68 19.59 24.47 -2.88
CA VAL A 68 18.77 23.28 -3.14
C VAL A 68 19.12 22.17 -2.14
N GLU A 69 20.41 21.92 -1.89
CA GLU A 69 20.82 20.97 -0.86
C GLU A 69 20.25 21.37 0.51
N ASN A 70 20.34 22.66 0.86
CA ASN A 70 19.81 23.18 2.11
C ASN A 70 18.28 23.02 2.22
N GLN A 71 17.53 23.24 1.13
CA GLN A 71 16.08 22.99 1.09
C GLN A 71 15.76 21.53 1.45
N TYR A 72 16.41 20.56 0.79
CA TYR A 72 16.17 19.13 1.05
C TYR A 72 16.61 18.71 2.46
N ARG A 73 17.68 19.32 3.00
CA ARG A 73 18.12 19.08 4.38
C ARG A 73 17.08 19.55 5.39
N TRP A 74 16.50 20.74 5.22
CA TRP A 74 15.43 21.23 6.08
C TRP A 74 14.16 20.37 6.00
N ILE A 75 13.77 19.94 4.80
CA ILE A 75 12.65 19.00 4.63
C ILE A 75 12.91 17.70 5.40
N ALA A 76 14.12 17.15 5.31
CA ALA A 76 14.51 15.94 6.04
C ALA A 76 14.49 16.15 7.56
N TYR A 77 15.09 17.24 8.07
CA TYR A 77 15.13 17.53 9.51
C TYR A 77 13.73 17.70 10.11
N LEU A 78 12.85 18.45 9.45
CA LEU A 78 11.47 18.62 9.90
C LEU A 78 10.70 17.29 9.89
N SER A 79 10.88 16.49 8.85
CA SER A 79 10.23 15.17 8.73
C SER A 79 10.70 14.20 9.81
N ILE A 80 12.00 14.17 10.09
CA ILE A 80 12.58 13.37 11.17
C ILE A 80 12.04 13.83 12.52
N PHE A 81 12.00 15.14 12.78
CA PHE A 81 11.49 15.69 14.03
C PHE A 81 10.03 15.29 14.28
N ILE A 82 9.15 15.47 13.28
CA ILE A 82 7.75 15.06 13.37
C ILE A 82 7.64 13.55 13.61
N GLY A 83 8.40 12.73 12.86
CA GLY A 83 8.44 11.28 13.05
C GLY A 83 8.87 10.88 14.46
N CYS A 84 9.93 11.49 15.00
CA CYS A 84 10.39 11.26 16.37
C CYS A 84 9.33 11.61 17.41
N CYS A 85 8.56 12.70 17.21
CA CYS A 85 7.45 13.05 18.10
C CYS A 85 6.39 11.94 18.12
N PHE A 86 5.97 11.43 16.95
CA PHE A 86 5.00 10.33 16.87
C PHE A 86 5.52 9.02 17.45
N VAL A 87 6.81 8.72 17.31
CA VAL A 87 7.44 7.56 17.96
C VAL A 87 7.42 7.71 19.48
N GLY A 88 7.72 8.91 20.01
CA GLY A 88 7.61 9.20 21.44
C GLY A 88 6.19 9.05 21.96
N VAL A 89 5.20 9.59 21.24
CA VAL A 89 3.78 9.41 21.55
C VAL A 89 3.40 7.93 21.53
N PHE A 90 3.85 7.17 20.54
CA PHE A 90 3.58 5.74 20.46
C PHE A 90 4.09 5.01 21.71
N HIS A 91 5.36 5.17 22.08
CA HIS A 91 5.94 4.50 23.24
C HIS A 91 5.34 4.92 24.58
N LEU A 92 4.88 6.18 24.71
CA LEU A 92 4.25 6.68 25.95
C LEU A 92 2.77 6.32 26.05
N ALA A 93 2.05 6.33 24.92
CA ALA A 93 0.60 6.13 24.88
C ALA A 93 0.19 4.66 24.74
N THR A 94 0.98 3.82 24.06
CA THR A 94 0.68 2.39 23.95
C THR A 94 1.05 1.66 25.23
N LYS A 95 0.03 1.40 26.07
CA LYS A 95 0.14 0.43 27.14
C LYS A 95 0.05 -0.96 26.54
N GLU A 96 1.15 -1.70 26.59
CA GLU A 96 1.14 -3.09 26.13
C GLU A 96 0.11 -3.89 26.96
N PRO A 97 -0.79 -4.64 26.31
CA PRO A 97 -1.62 -5.57 27.03
C PRO A 97 -0.67 -6.55 27.71
N ARG A 98 -0.64 -6.52 29.05
CA ARG A 98 0.13 -7.49 29.84
C ARG A 98 -0.25 -8.86 29.29
N LEU A 99 0.74 -9.57 28.76
CA LEU A 99 0.60 -10.94 28.33
C LEU A 99 -0.16 -11.64 29.46
N LYS A 100 -1.43 -11.99 29.24
CA LYS A 100 -2.12 -12.92 30.13
C LYS A 100 -1.40 -14.25 29.88
N VAL A 101 -0.23 -14.40 30.48
CA VAL A 101 0.35 -15.70 30.79
C VAL A 101 -0.78 -16.38 31.53
N GLY A 102 -1.47 -17.27 30.84
CA GLY A 102 -2.54 -18.02 31.43
C GLY A 102 -1.97 -18.63 32.70
N VAL A 103 -2.70 -18.47 33.81
CA VAL A 103 -2.53 -19.24 35.05
C VAL A 103 -2.81 -20.74 34.81
N HIS A 104 -2.88 -21.18 33.55
CA HIS A 104 -2.84 -22.55 33.09
C HIS A 104 -1.64 -22.70 32.16
N GLY A 105 -0.68 -23.54 32.58
CA GLY A 105 0.57 -23.89 31.89
C GLY A 105 0.41 -24.59 30.54
N MET A 106 -0.45 -24.08 29.68
CA MET A 106 -0.50 -24.41 28.26
C MET A 106 0.41 -23.42 27.54
N VAL A 107 1.69 -23.80 27.39
CA VAL A 107 2.58 -23.22 26.38
C VAL A 107 1.81 -23.32 25.07
N HIS A 108 1.21 -22.22 24.62
CA HIS A 108 0.50 -22.23 23.34
C HIS A 108 1.53 -22.57 22.27
N ALA A 109 1.41 -23.76 21.70
CA ALA A 109 2.34 -24.26 20.69
C ALA A 109 2.45 -23.19 19.59
N ARG A 110 3.67 -22.68 19.40
CA ARG A 110 3.98 -21.75 18.32
C ARG A 110 3.64 -22.49 17.02
N ILE A 111 2.76 -21.91 16.20
CA ILE A 111 2.44 -22.51 14.90
C ILE A 111 3.76 -22.64 14.13
N SER A 112 4.11 -23.87 13.78
CA SER A 112 5.31 -24.12 13.01
C SER A 112 5.17 -23.50 11.62
N TRP A 113 6.26 -22.95 11.09
CA TRP A 113 6.24 -22.13 9.88
C TRP A 113 5.80 -22.95 8.65
N ASP A 114 6.04 -24.26 8.66
CA ASP A 114 5.61 -25.22 7.63
C ASP A 114 4.09 -25.31 7.47
N TYR A 115 3.33 -25.03 8.53
CA TYR A 115 1.87 -25.05 8.47
C TYR A 115 1.33 -24.09 7.41
N TRP A 116 1.88 -22.88 7.34
CA TRP A 116 1.41 -21.85 6.41
C TRP A 116 1.71 -22.21 4.96
N PHE A 117 2.85 -22.84 4.71
CA PHE A 117 3.24 -23.30 3.38
C PHE A 117 2.37 -24.44 2.84
N LYS A 118 1.63 -25.16 3.69
CA LYS A 118 0.68 -26.20 3.27
C LYS A 118 -0.70 -25.64 2.90
N ARG A 119 -1.00 -24.39 3.25
CA ARG A 119 -2.35 -23.81 3.10
C ARG A 119 -2.49 -23.02 1.80
N ILE A 120 -3.39 -23.44 0.90
CA ILE A 120 -3.63 -22.72 -0.36
C ILE A 120 -4.07 -21.27 -0.18
N LEU A 121 -4.91 -20.99 0.83
CA LEU A 121 -5.40 -19.64 1.13
C LEU A 121 -4.26 -18.68 1.49
N TYR A 122 -3.16 -19.18 2.09
CA TYR A 122 -2.00 -18.35 2.39
C TYR A 122 -1.37 -17.78 1.11
N TYR A 123 -1.20 -18.61 0.08
CA TYR A 123 -0.66 -18.16 -1.21
C TYR A 123 -1.60 -17.21 -1.94
N GLN A 124 -2.91 -17.45 -1.90
CA GLN A 124 -3.89 -16.55 -2.52
C GLN A 124 -3.85 -15.15 -1.88
N VAL A 125 -3.85 -15.08 -0.54
CA VAL A 125 -3.77 -13.83 0.21
C VAL A 125 -2.41 -13.15 0.00
N ALA A 126 -1.32 -13.93 -0.02
CA ALA A 126 0.01 -13.41 -0.31
C ALA A 126 0.08 -12.77 -1.70
N LEU A 127 -0.49 -13.44 -2.71
CA LEU A 127 -0.53 -12.94 -4.06
C LEU A 127 -1.38 -11.65 -4.17
N VAL A 128 -2.56 -11.62 -3.56
CA VAL A 128 -3.40 -10.40 -3.47
C VAL A 128 -2.63 -9.24 -2.82
N TYR A 129 -1.97 -9.50 -1.69
CA TYR A 129 -1.19 -8.49 -0.99
C TYR A 129 -0.03 -7.97 -1.85
N VAL A 130 0.75 -8.86 -2.46
CA VAL A 130 1.87 -8.48 -3.33
C VAL A 130 1.40 -7.69 -4.55
N LEU A 131 0.34 -8.12 -5.23
CA LEU A 131 -0.23 -7.42 -6.39
C LEU A 131 -0.72 -6.02 -6.02
N THR A 132 -1.37 -5.88 -4.85
CA THR A 132 -1.79 -4.57 -4.32
C THR A 132 -0.59 -3.66 -4.11
N ARG A 133 0.48 -4.18 -3.48
CA ARG A 133 1.69 -3.40 -3.24
C ARG A 133 2.41 -3.02 -4.53
N LEU A 134 2.39 -3.92 -5.52
CA LEU A 134 2.99 -3.68 -6.82
C LEU A 134 2.24 -2.57 -7.57
N VAL A 135 0.91 -2.63 -7.58
CA VAL A 135 0.04 -1.57 -8.10
C VAL A 135 0.40 -0.21 -7.50
N LEU A 136 0.45 -0.11 -6.18
CA LEU A 136 0.68 1.16 -5.49
C LEU A 136 2.10 1.67 -5.68
N ASN A 137 3.11 0.82 -5.49
CA ASN A 137 4.50 1.25 -5.49
C ASN A 137 4.97 1.59 -6.91
N VAL A 138 4.61 0.80 -7.92
CA VAL A 138 5.01 1.05 -9.31
C VAL A 138 4.29 2.28 -9.85
N SER A 139 2.98 2.41 -9.61
CA SER A 139 2.25 3.61 -10.06
C SER A 139 2.82 4.87 -9.43
N GLN A 140 3.08 4.89 -8.12
CA GLN A 140 3.66 6.05 -7.46
C GLN A 140 5.06 6.40 -7.95
N ALA A 141 5.91 5.40 -8.24
CA ALA A 141 7.27 5.64 -8.75
C ALA A 141 7.27 6.31 -10.14
N TYR A 142 6.33 5.96 -11.02
CA TYR A 142 6.26 6.46 -12.39
C TYR A 142 5.32 7.65 -12.59
N LEU A 143 4.47 7.96 -11.60
CA LEU A 143 3.44 9.00 -11.69
C LEU A 143 4.02 10.36 -12.09
N ALA A 144 5.05 10.82 -11.36
CA ALA A 144 5.66 12.12 -11.64
C ALA A 144 6.29 12.14 -13.04
N PHE A 145 7.05 11.10 -13.41
CA PHE A 145 7.68 11.02 -14.72
C PHE A 145 6.67 11.03 -15.86
N PHE A 146 5.55 10.33 -15.72
CA PHE A 146 4.47 10.34 -16.71
C PHE A 146 3.84 11.73 -16.88
N VAL A 147 3.49 12.40 -15.79
CA VAL A 147 2.85 13.73 -15.81
C VAL A 147 3.75 14.78 -16.49
N ILE A 148 5.06 14.67 -16.31
CA ILE A 148 6.03 15.65 -16.80
C ILE A 148 6.49 15.31 -18.22
N ASN A 149 6.96 14.08 -18.43
CA ASN A 149 7.66 13.71 -19.65
C ASN A 149 6.67 13.35 -20.76
N ASP A 150 5.58 12.65 -20.46
CA ASP A 150 4.61 12.23 -21.47
C ASP A 150 3.49 13.26 -21.67
N LEU A 151 2.93 13.79 -20.59
CA LEU A 151 1.83 14.74 -20.68
C LEU A 151 2.28 16.20 -20.80
N GLN A 152 3.57 16.49 -20.59
CA GLN A 152 4.15 17.85 -20.63
C GLN A 152 3.38 18.88 -19.79
N MET A 153 2.85 18.45 -18.65
CA MET A 153 2.10 19.33 -17.76
C MET A 153 3.03 20.31 -17.04
N ALA A 154 2.46 21.42 -16.57
CA ALA A 154 3.17 22.38 -15.74
C ALA A 154 3.77 21.71 -14.49
N GLN A 155 4.88 22.27 -13.99
CA GLN A 155 5.59 21.71 -12.84
C GLN A 155 4.72 21.60 -11.57
N SER A 156 3.69 22.43 -11.43
CA SER A 156 2.69 22.35 -10.36
C SER A 156 1.93 21.02 -10.34
N ALA A 157 1.73 20.37 -11.50
CA ALA A 157 1.04 19.10 -11.60
C ALA A 157 1.76 17.96 -10.88
N LYS A 158 3.10 18.06 -10.71
CA LYS A 158 3.91 17.07 -9.98
C LYS A 158 3.50 16.94 -8.52
N ALA A 159 2.98 18.01 -7.92
CA ALA A 159 2.50 18.03 -6.54
C ALA A 159 0.98 17.84 -6.47
N LEU A 160 0.23 18.46 -7.38
CA LEU A 160 -1.24 18.41 -7.37
C LEU A 160 -1.78 17.01 -7.64
N VAL A 161 -1.23 16.27 -8.61
CA VAL A 161 -1.73 14.94 -8.98
C VAL A 161 -1.56 13.93 -7.82
N PRO A 162 -0.37 13.77 -7.19
CA PRO A 162 -0.25 12.95 -5.99
C PRO A 162 -1.13 13.42 -4.83
N ALA A 163 -1.26 14.74 -4.62
CA ALA A 163 -2.10 15.28 -3.56
C ALA A 163 -3.57 14.88 -3.72
N LEU A 164 -4.13 14.96 -4.92
CA LEU A 164 -5.49 14.49 -5.21
C LEU A 164 -5.65 13.00 -4.92
N ILE A 165 -4.70 12.18 -5.34
CA ILE A 165 -4.68 10.73 -5.05
C ILE A 165 -4.75 10.50 -3.53
N TYR A 166 -3.91 11.18 -2.75
CA TYR A 166 -3.87 10.98 -1.30
C TYR A 166 -5.11 11.53 -0.58
N ILE A 167 -5.66 12.67 -1.01
CA ILE A 167 -6.91 13.23 -0.44
C ILE A 167 -8.07 12.27 -0.69
N CYS A 168 -8.26 11.81 -1.92
CA CYS A 168 -9.34 10.88 -2.25
C CYS A 168 -9.15 9.53 -1.53
N SER A 169 -7.92 9.02 -1.48
CA SER A 169 -7.58 7.80 -0.74
C SER A 169 -7.86 7.94 0.76
N PHE A 170 -7.56 9.11 1.35
CA PHE A 170 -7.87 9.41 2.76
C PHE A 170 -9.37 9.39 3.03
N VAL A 171 -10.16 10.11 2.22
CA VAL A 171 -11.62 10.17 2.38
C VAL A 171 -12.25 8.78 2.28
N VAL A 172 -11.86 7.99 1.28
CA VAL A 172 -12.33 6.61 1.13
C VAL A 172 -11.90 5.75 2.32
N SER A 173 -10.65 5.89 2.80
CA SER A 173 -10.16 5.15 3.96
C SER A 173 -10.90 5.49 5.26
N ILE A 174 -11.45 6.70 5.40
CA ILE A 174 -12.33 7.02 6.53
C ILE A 174 -13.70 6.37 6.32
N ALA A 175 -14.29 6.49 5.13
CA ALA A 175 -15.59 5.89 4.84
C ALA A 175 -15.61 4.36 5.06
N LEU A 176 -14.51 3.66 4.75
CA LEU A 176 -14.39 2.21 4.94
C LEU A 176 -14.33 1.78 6.42
N GLN A 177 -14.07 2.69 7.37
CA GLN A 177 -14.00 2.36 8.81
C GLN A 177 -15.38 2.05 9.41
N GLU A 178 -16.42 2.73 8.93
CA GLU A 178 -17.78 2.65 9.47
C GLU A 178 -18.57 1.42 8.98
N ILE A 179 -18.00 0.67 8.03
CA ILE A 179 -18.68 -0.45 7.39
C ILE A 179 -18.51 -1.72 8.22
N ALA A 180 -19.58 -2.50 8.38
CA ALA A 180 -19.51 -3.85 8.91
C ALA A 180 -18.94 -4.82 7.87
N TRP A 181 -17.83 -5.48 8.20
CA TRP A 181 -17.07 -6.26 7.23
C TRP A 181 -17.33 -7.76 7.35
N THR A 182 -17.63 -8.38 6.22
CA THR A 182 -17.66 -9.84 6.05
C THR A 182 -16.65 -10.26 4.99
N GLY A 183 -16.24 -11.53 4.98
CA GLY A 183 -15.28 -12.05 3.98
C GLY A 183 -15.77 -11.85 2.54
N ARG A 184 -17.09 -11.90 2.30
CA ARG A 184 -17.68 -11.63 0.97
C ARG A 184 -17.58 -10.16 0.58
N MET A 185 -17.90 -9.24 1.50
CA MET A 185 -17.76 -7.80 1.26
C MET A 185 -16.30 -7.43 0.99
N LEU A 186 -15.38 -8.04 1.72
CA LEU A 186 -13.97 -7.80 1.53
C LEU A 186 -13.49 -8.15 0.10
N LYS A 187 -13.94 -9.30 -0.41
CA LYS A 187 -13.71 -9.71 -1.81
C LYS A 187 -14.34 -8.74 -2.80
N ALA A 188 -15.59 -8.33 -2.57
CA ALA A 188 -16.32 -7.44 -3.47
C ALA A 188 -15.65 -6.06 -3.59
N TYR A 189 -15.28 -5.44 -2.46
CA TYR A 189 -14.63 -4.13 -2.45
C TYR A 189 -13.20 -4.18 -3.01
N TYR A 190 -12.46 -5.26 -2.76
CA TYR A 190 -11.15 -5.47 -3.39
C TYR A 190 -11.29 -5.56 -4.91
N SER A 191 -12.20 -6.40 -5.41
CA SER A 191 -12.46 -6.54 -6.84
C SER A 191 -12.94 -5.23 -7.47
N ALA A 192 -13.78 -4.46 -6.79
CA ALA A 192 -14.20 -3.13 -7.25
C ALA A 192 -13.00 -2.18 -7.41
N GLY A 193 -12.08 -2.17 -6.45
CA GLY A 193 -10.82 -1.43 -6.55
C GLY A 193 -9.98 -1.85 -7.75
N CYS A 194 -9.82 -3.16 -7.97
CA CYS A 194 -9.08 -3.68 -9.12
C CYS A 194 -9.73 -3.31 -10.46
N ILE A 195 -11.05 -3.43 -10.60
CA ILE A 195 -11.77 -3.07 -11.83
C ILE A 195 -11.60 -1.58 -12.13
N LEU A 196 -11.74 -0.73 -11.10
CA LEU A 196 -11.51 0.69 -11.23
C LEU A 196 -10.06 0.98 -11.68
N TRP A 197 -9.11 0.18 -11.21
CA TRP A 197 -7.71 0.29 -11.58
C TRP A 197 -7.40 -0.12 -13.01
N ILE A 198 -8.05 -1.17 -13.51
CA ILE A 198 -7.99 -1.57 -14.92
C ILE A 198 -8.50 -0.43 -15.81
N PHE A 199 -9.62 0.20 -15.42
CA PHE A 199 -10.16 1.34 -16.15
C PHE A 199 -9.20 2.54 -16.14
N CYS A 200 -8.65 2.90 -14.97
CA CYS A 200 -7.66 3.97 -14.86
C CYS A 200 -6.41 3.68 -15.72
N GLY A 201 -5.90 2.45 -15.69
CA GLY A 201 -4.76 2.03 -16.49
C GLY A 201 -5.02 2.14 -17.99
N ALA A 202 -6.21 1.74 -18.46
CA ALA A 202 -6.60 1.89 -19.86
C ALA A 202 -6.66 3.37 -20.29
N VAL A 203 -7.24 4.24 -19.45
CA VAL A 203 -7.29 5.68 -19.72
C VAL A 203 -5.87 6.28 -19.78
N ILE A 204 -4.98 5.89 -18.87
CA ILE A 204 -3.57 6.35 -18.84
C ILE A 204 -2.83 5.96 -20.12
N LEU A 205 -3.06 4.77 -20.66
CA LEU A 205 -2.46 4.34 -21.93
C LEU A 205 -2.92 5.18 -23.12
N LEU A 206 -4.19 5.58 -23.14
CA LEU A 206 -4.80 6.38 -24.22
C LEU A 206 -4.57 7.89 -24.08
N LEU A 207 -4.08 8.35 -22.93
CA LEU A 207 -4.01 9.77 -22.60
C LEU A 207 -2.96 10.49 -23.45
N THR A 208 -3.34 11.55 -24.16
CA THR A 208 -2.41 12.38 -24.96
C THR A 208 -2.21 13.74 -24.31
N THR A 209 -1.18 14.48 -24.76
CA THR A 209 -0.85 15.83 -24.27
C THR A 209 -2.04 16.80 -24.34
N ASN A 210 -2.85 16.71 -25.40
CA ASN A 210 -4.04 17.55 -25.61
C ASN A 210 -5.13 17.31 -24.56
N MET A 211 -5.16 16.13 -23.94
CA MET A 211 -6.16 15.74 -22.93
C MET A 211 -5.52 15.63 -21.54
N SER A 212 -4.42 16.32 -21.28
CA SER A 212 -3.68 16.24 -20.02
C SER A 212 -4.50 16.64 -18.77
N TYR A 213 -5.53 17.48 -18.92
CA TYR A 213 -6.46 17.83 -17.84
C TYR A 213 -7.24 16.63 -17.29
N VAL A 214 -7.47 15.60 -18.12
CA VAL A 214 -8.16 14.36 -17.72
C VAL A 214 -7.36 13.63 -16.63
N MET A 215 -6.03 13.86 -16.54
CA MET A 215 -5.20 13.27 -15.48
C MET A 215 -5.67 13.66 -14.07
N TYR A 216 -6.20 14.88 -13.88
CA TYR A 216 -6.75 15.30 -12.58
C TYR A 216 -7.99 14.48 -12.22
N ILE A 217 -8.87 14.21 -13.18
CA ILE A 217 -10.06 13.38 -12.97
C ILE A 217 -9.64 11.93 -12.69
N VAL A 218 -8.72 11.39 -13.49
CA VAL A 218 -8.19 10.04 -13.30
C VAL A 218 -7.58 9.91 -11.91
N SER A 219 -6.81 10.89 -11.44
CA SER A 219 -6.15 10.88 -10.12
C SER A 219 -7.12 10.68 -8.93
N VAL A 220 -8.37 11.17 -9.05
CA VAL A 220 -9.42 10.92 -8.05
C VAL A 220 -9.78 9.43 -8.00
N PHE A 221 -10.03 8.82 -9.17
CA PHE A 221 -10.31 7.39 -9.28
C PHE A 221 -9.10 6.54 -8.87
N ILE A 222 -7.87 7.01 -9.14
CA ILE A 222 -6.65 6.40 -8.59
C ILE A 222 -6.67 6.37 -7.07
N GLY A 223 -6.98 7.50 -6.42
CA GLY A 223 -7.09 7.56 -4.97
C GLY A 223 -8.11 6.55 -4.42
N ILE A 224 -9.29 6.48 -5.05
CA ILE A 224 -10.36 5.55 -4.64
C ILE A 224 -9.92 4.08 -4.80
N ALA A 225 -9.39 3.71 -5.97
CA ALA A 225 -8.92 2.35 -6.24
C ALA A 225 -7.81 1.93 -5.28
N ASN A 226 -6.85 2.82 -5.03
CA ASN A 226 -5.74 2.59 -4.11
C ASN A 226 -6.21 2.33 -2.68
N ALA A 227 -7.14 3.14 -2.17
CA ALA A 227 -7.71 2.94 -0.84
C ALA A 227 -8.47 1.61 -0.75
N LEU A 228 -9.33 1.32 -1.74
CA LEU A 228 -10.09 0.07 -1.78
C LEU A 228 -9.16 -1.14 -1.76
N MET A 229 -8.19 -1.22 -2.67
CA MET A 229 -7.27 -2.36 -2.76
C MET A 229 -6.40 -2.49 -1.51
N MET A 230 -5.82 -1.38 -1.02
CA MET A 230 -4.90 -1.39 0.12
C MET A 230 -5.59 -1.81 1.43
N VAL A 231 -6.73 -1.19 1.74
CA VAL A 231 -7.46 -1.48 2.99
C VAL A 231 -7.98 -2.89 2.99
N THR A 232 -8.60 -3.33 1.88
CA THR A 232 -9.18 -4.67 1.80
C THR A 232 -8.11 -5.76 1.69
N GLY A 233 -7.00 -5.53 0.97
CA GLY A 233 -5.89 -6.48 0.87
C GLY A 233 -5.19 -6.74 2.21
N VAL A 234 -4.90 -5.69 2.98
CA VAL A 234 -4.37 -5.83 4.35
C VAL A 234 -5.38 -6.51 5.28
N SER A 235 -6.66 -6.22 5.10
CA SER A 235 -7.71 -6.85 5.88
C SER A 235 -7.90 -8.34 5.55
N MET A 236 -7.64 -8.77 4.31
CA MET A 236 -7.64 -10.19 3.92
C MET A 236 -6.51 -10.94 4.62
N GLN A 237 -5.35 -10.31 4.77
CA GLN A 237 -4.25 -10.81 5.59
C GLN A 237 -4.66 -10.97 7.06
N ASN A 238 -5.36 -9.99 7.63
CA ASN A 238 -5.88 -10.08 9.00
C ASN A 238 -6.93 -11.21 9.16
N PHE A 239 -7.73 -11.46 8.11
CA PHE A 239 -8.71 -12.55 8.07
C PHE A 239 -8.05 -13.93 7.94
N LEU A 240 -6.93 -14.01 7.19
CA LEU A 240 -6.12 -15.23 7.07
C LEU A 240 -5.52 -15.67 8.41
N ILE A 241 -5.01 -14.70 9.18
CA ILE A 241 -4.42 -14.90 10.51
C ILE A 241 -5.49 -15.40 11.49
N GLY A 242 -6.69 -14.82 11.44
CA GLY A 242 -7.82 -15.24 12.28
C GLY A 242 -7.53 -15.08 13.78
N GLU A 243 -8.04 -16.00 14.59
CA GLU A 243 -7.91 -15.93 16.06
C GLU A 243 -6.55 -16.43 16.57
N ASN A 244 -5.83 -17.21 15.76
CA ASN A 244 -4.54 -17.80 16.14
C ASN A 244 -3.37 -16.84 15.90
N LEU A 245 -3.14 -15.95 16.85
CA LEU A 245 -2.16 -14.86 16.75
C LEU A 245 -0.68 -15.31 16.78
N ASN A 246 -0.38 -16.54 17.21
CA ASN A 246 0.99 -17.03 17.37
C ASN A 246 1.81 -17.09 16.06
N GLY A 247 1.14 -17.11 14.90
CA GLY A 247 1.77 -17.08 13.58
C GLY A 247 1.69 -15.73 12.86
N CYS A 248 1.05 -14.71 13.45
CA CYS A 248 0.74 -13.46 12.74
C CYS A 248 2.00 -12.72 12.26
N ALA A 249 3.04 -12.64 13.10
CA ALA A 249 4.28 -11.95 12.77
C ALA A 249 5.02 -12.61 11.61
N PHE A 250 4.97 -13.95 11.52
CA PHE A 250 5.54 -14.67 10.37
C PHE A 250 4.77 -14.33 9.10
N VAL A 251 3.44 -14.47 9.09
CA VAL A 251 2.61 -14.18 7.91
C VAL A 251 2.80 -12.73 7.45
N VAL A 252 2.77 -11.77 8.37
CA VAL A 252 2.99 -10.36 8.03
C VAL A 252 4.40 -10.12 7.47
N GLY A 253 5.40 -10.74 8.09
CA GLY A 253 6.81 -10.61 7.71
C GLY A 253 7.10 -11.23 6.34
N SER A 254 6.60 -12.44 6.06
CA SER A 254 6.80 -13.13 4.79
C SER A 254 6.10 -12.42 3.63
N LEU A 255 4.86 -11.97 3.82
CA LEU A 255 4.13 -11.19 2.82
C LEU A 255 4.84 -9.85 2.54
N SER A 256 5.32 -9.17 3.60
CA SER A 256 6.09 -7.92 3.50
C SER A 256 7.54 -8.10 3.01
N PHE A 257 7.98 -9.33 2.81
CA PHE A 257 9.26 -9.64 2.19
C PHE A 257 9.05 -9.90 0.69
N LEU A 258 8.01 -10.68 0.36
CA LEU A 258 7.62 -10.95 -1.02
C LEU A 258 7.23 -9.65 -1.75
N ASP A 259 6.53 -8.72 -1.12
CA ASP A 259 6.17 -7.44 -1.75
C ASP A 259 7.40 -6.60 -2.11
N LYS A 260 8.39 -6.50 -1.22
CA LYS A 260 9.62 -5.73 -1.45
C LYS A 260 10.47 -6.32 -2.56
N ILE A 261 10.63 -7.65 -2.59
CA ILE A 261 11.33 -8.33 -3.68
C ILE A 261 10.60 -8.11 -5.00
N SER A 262 9.28 -8.32 -5.02
CA SER A 262 8.48 -8.18 -6.24
C SER A 262 8.50 -6.75 -6.77
N CYS A 263 8.32 -5.74 -5.91
CA CYS A 263 8.38 -4.34 -6.29
C CYS A 263 9.79 -3.95 -6.76
N GLY A 264 10.83 -4.39 -6.06
CA GLY A 264 12.22 -4.12 -6.44
C GLY A 264 12.56 -4.69 -7.82
N LEU A 265 12.16 -5.94 -8.08
CA LEU A 265 12.37 -6.59 -9.37
C LEU A 265 11.59 -5.90 -10.49
N ALA A 266 10.32 -5.56 -10.27
CA ALA A 266 9.50 -4.88 -11.27
C ALA A 266 10.05 -3.50 -11.62
N LEU A 267 10.47 -2.71 -10.62
CA LEU A 267 11.10 -1.41 -10.85
C LEU A 267 12.44 -1.55 -11.55
N TYR A 268 13.26 -2.56 -11.20
CA TYR A 268 14.52 -2.83 -11.87
C TYR A 268 14.31 -3.13 -13.37
N VAL A 269 13.35 -4.00 -13.71
CA VAL A 269 13.03 -4.35 -15.11
C VAL A 269 12.49 -3.15 -15.87
N LEU A 270 11.60 -2.37 -15.27
CA LEU A 270 11.08 -1.16 -15.91
C LEU A 270 12.20 -0.13 -16.14
N GLN A 271 13.07 0.07 -15.15
CA GLN A 271 14.20 0.99 -15.26
C GLN A 271 15.24 0.51 -16.28
N SER A 272 15.54 -0.78 -16.37
CA SER A 272 16.46 -1.32 -17.38
C SER A 272 15.93 -1.08 -18.80
N ASN A 273 14.62 -1.24 -18.99
CA ASN A 273 13.98 -0.98 -20.28
C ASN A 273 13.99 0.52 -20.63
N GLN A 274 13.85 1.40 -19.63
CA GLN A 274 13.96 2.85 -19.83
C GLN A 274 15.36 3.26 -20.30
N ASN A 275 16.41 2.64 -19.77
CA ASN A 275 17.79 2.91 -20.20
C ASN A 275 18.09 2.36 -21.59
N LEU A 276 17.41 1.29 -22.02
CA LEU A 276 17.53 0.72 -23.37
C LEU A 276 16.77 1.55 -24.42
N SER A 277 15.63 2.15 -24.04
CA SER A 277 14.76 2.91 -24.94
C SER A 277 15.42 4.05 -25.73
N PRO A 278 16.32 4.89 -25.16
CA PRO A 278 17.01 5.92 -25.95
C PRO A 278 17.92 5.35 -27.05
N GLN A 279 18.37 4.10 -26.95
CA GLN A 279 19.15 3.43 -28.01
C GLN A 279 18.25 2.70 -29.03
N LEU A 280 17.08 2.21 -28.61
CA LEU A 280 16.15 1.46 -29.47
C LEU A 280 15.18 2.35 -30.28
N GLN A 281 14.94 3.59 -29.83
CA GLN A 281 14.13 4.60 -30.56
C GLN A 281 14.72 4.96 -31.93
N ALA A 282 16.01 4.68 -32.17
CA ALA A 282 16.63 4.83 -33.47
C ALA A 282 16.22 3.73 -34.47
N THR A 283 15.54 2.65 -34.05
CA THR A 283 15.34 1.46 -34.90
C THR A 283 13.93 0.85 -34.84
N THR A 284 13.11 1.11 -33.80
CA THR A 284 11.74 0.54 -33.73
C THR A 284 10.71 1.48 -33.10
N GLN A 285 9.55 1.59 -33.77
CA GLN A 285 8.33 2.26 -33.29
C GLN A 285 7.67 1.43 -32.16
N PHE A 286 8.20 1.47 -30.93
CA PHE A 286 7.40 1.02 -29.78
C PHE A 286 6.37 2.12 -29.44
N PRO A 287 5.04 1.85 -29.51
CA PRO A 287 4.03 2.89 -29.40
C PRO A 287 3.82 3.42 -27.96
N PHE A 288 4.37 2.76 -26.94
CA PHE A 288 4.17 3.15 -25.54
C PHE A 288 5.48 3.43 -24.81
N SER A 289 5.58 4.62 -24.22
CA SER A 289 6.67 5.01 -23.31
C SER A 289 6.73 4.09 -22.08
N VAL A 290 7.93 3.88 -21.53
CA VAL A 290 8.13 3.03 -20.34
C VAL A 290 7.36 3.54 -19.12
N THR A 291 7.18 4.86 -19.01
CA THR A 291 6.34 5.52 -18.00
C THR A 291 4.87 5.12 -18.11
N ARG A 292 4.33 4.97 -19.33
CA ARG A 292 2.96 4.50 -19.60
C ARG A 292 2.77 3.04 -19.26
N ILE A 293 3.78 2.23 -19.56
CA ILE A 293 3.81 0.82 -19.18
C ILE A 293 3.86 0.69 -17.65
N GLY A 294 4.73 1.44 -16.99
CA GLY A 294 4.89 1.43 -15.54
C GLY A 294 3.66 1.96 -14.79
N LEU A 295 3.07 3.08 -15.24
CA LEU A 295 1.94 3.70 -14.56
C LEU A 295 0.59 3.06 -14.92
N GLY A 296 0.41 2.64 -16.18
CA GLY A 296 -0.86 2.14 -16.70
C GLY A 296 -0.92 0.62 -16.82
N LEU A 297 -0.05 0.03 -17.65
CA LEU A 297 -0.18 -1.38 -18.04
C LEU A 297 0.16 -2.35 -16.90
N VAL A 298 1.29 -2.16 -16.22
CA VAL A 298 1.73 -3.05 -15.13
C VAL A 298 0.70 -3.07 -14.00
N PRO A 299 0.21 -1.92 -13.49
CA PRO A 299 -0.79 -1.93 -12.43
C PRO A 299 -2.14 -2.49 -12.89
N ALA A 300 -2.57 -2.24 -14.14
CA ALA A 300 -3.79 -2.82 -14.68
C ALA A 300 -3.71 -4.35 -14.80
N PHE A 301 -2.57 -4.89 -15.25
CA PHE A 301 -2.33 -6.32 -15.30
C PHE A 301 -2.35 -6.94 -13.90
N CYS A 302 -1.68 -6.30 -12.93
CA CYS A 302 -1.68 -6.76 -11.55
C CYS A 302 -3.09 -6.76 -10.94
N ALA A 303 -3.88 -5.73 -11.23
CA ALA A 303 -5.27 -5.64 -10.81
C ALA A 303 -6.13 -6.74 -11.44
N LEU A 304 -5.94 -7.06 -12.73
CA LEU A 304 -6.63 -8.15 -13.42
C LEU A 304 -6.35 -9.50 -12.74
N VAL A 305 -5.08 -9.82 -12.49
CA VAL A 305 -4.70 -11.03 -11.76
C VAL A 305 -5.30 -11.00 -10.35
N GLY A 306 -5.32 -9.83 -9.69
CA GLY A 306 -5.94 -9.63 -8.40
C GLY A 306 -7.42 -10.01 -8.36
N VAL A 307 -8.21 -9.63 -9.37
CA VAL A 307 -9.63 -10.04 -9.50
C VAL A 307 -9.74 -11.55 -9.62
N VAL A 308 -8.96 -12.16 -10.52
CA VAL A 308 -9.00 -13.61 -10.77
C VAL A 308 -8.70 -14.39 -9.48
N VAL A 309 -7.63 -14.01 -8.76
CA VAL A 309 -7.25 -14.66 -7.50
C VAL A 309 -8.36 -14.50 -6.46
N THR A 310 -8.92 -13.30 -6.33
CA THR A 310 -9.98 -13.00 -5.35
C THR A 310 -11.24 -13.84 -5.60
N CYS A 311 -11.59 -14.11 -6.86
CA CYS A 311 -12.70 -15.01 -7.20
C CYS A 311 -12.47 -16.44 -6.71
N THR A 312 -11.22 -16.91 -6.66
CA THR A 312 -10.85 -18.27 -6.19
C THR A 312 -10.71 -18.38 -4.66
N MET A 313 -10.79 -17.28 -3.92
CA MET A 313 -10.60 -17.28 -2.46
C MET A 313 -11.87 -17.66 -1.72
N ASP A 314 -11.77 -18.67 -0.85
CA ASP A 314 -12.82 -19.03 0.08
C ASP A 314 -12.44 -18.68 1.51
N PHE A 315 -12.90 -17.52 1.96
CA PHE A 315 -12.98 -17.22 3.39
C PHE A 315 -14.15 -18.01 3.95
N HIS A 316 -13.84 -19.16 4.57
CA HIS A 316 -14.82 -19.96 5.28
C HIS A 316 -15.56 -19.04 6.27
N ASN A 317 -16.87 -18.87 6.09
CA ASN A 317 -17.70 -18.19 7.09
C ASN A 317 -17.69 -19.08 8.35
N PRO A 318 -17.30 -18.59 9.53
CA PRO A 318 -17.62 -19.25 10.78
C PRO A 318 -19.11 -19.02 11.09
N SER A 319 -20.00 -19.47 10.20
CA SER A 319 -21.45 -19.56 10.47
C SER A 319 -21.89 -21.01 10.71
N LYS A 320 -20.94 -21.90 11.01
CA LYS A 320 -21.19 -23.16 11.71
C LYS A 320 -20.47 -23.13 13.06
N SER A 321 -20.77 -22.10 13.85
CA SER A 321 -20.62 -22.21 15.29
C SER A 321 -21.60 -23.28 15.77
N LEU A 322 -21.06 -24.32 16.38
CA LEU A 322 -21.68 -25.14 17.42
C LEU A 322 -23.22 -25.03 17.52
N THR A 323 -23.96 -25.82 16.74
CA THR A 323 -25.19 -26.43 17.25
C THR A 323 -24.81 -27.76 17.88
N ALA A 324 -24.05 -27.69 18.98
CA ALA A 324 -24.01 -28.74 19.96
C ALA A 324 -24.42 -28.06 21.27
N PRO A 325 -25.66 -28.25 21.76
CA PRO A 325 -26.01 -27.80 23.08
C PRO A 325 -25.18 -28.63 24.07
N LEU A 326 -24.16 -28.00 24.66
CA LEU A 326 -23.59 -28.47 25.93
C LEU A 326 -24.59 -28.08 27.02
N LEU A 327 -25.67 -28.86 27.13
CA LEU A 327 -26.55 -29.01 28.29
C LEU A 327 -27.71 -29.95 27.93
N ALA A 328 -27.51 -31.25 28.19
CA ALA A 328 -28.43 -32.17 28.88
C ALA A 328 -27.72 -33.51 29.03
#